data_AF-A0A7Y2E6A2-F1
#
_entry.id   AF-A0A7Y2E6A2-F1
#
_cell.length_a   1.000
_cell.length_b   1.000
_cell.length_c   1.000
_cell.angle_alpha   90.00
_cell.angle_beta   90.00
_cell.angle_gamma   90.00
#
_symmetry.space_group_name_H-M   'P 1'
#
loop_
_entity.id
_entity.type
_entity.pdbx_description
1 polymer ?
#
loop_
_entity_poly.entity_id
_entity_poly.type
_entity_poly.pdbx_seq_one_letter_code
_entity_poly.pdbx_strand_id
1 'polypeptide(L)'
;MEHPPRLHRQHFAFRAQLTPKENNNMRKSLILLAATFLVGTLGVLPAAANTLQIQFSGLNLTYDGNNIAANEDDLATMNFFDDGVLVGTLSSGIGIDLLIPNIGPILTGDGSYTSGLGYGLNLWAGGGGIGLDWDSPVSVNVNELGGDVNVAVLGSASTNAVTGQNLPFGFNFDTPIQFSFSTQITNFTLSGGGGGFGDQAFTDGGDYYTHFDSFGTGELSGEASPIPEPATLLMIGAGLLGGGLSRRRKKREDA
;
A
#
# COMPACT_ATOMS: atom_id res chain seq x y z
N MET A 1 -75.91 10.92 16.49
CA MET A 1 -74.63 11.31 15.85
C MET A 1 -74.00 10.02 15.33
N GLU A 2 -74.58 9.50 14.25
CA GLU A 2 -74.13 9.65 12.85
C GLU A 2 -73.01 8.68 12.49
N HIS A 3 -73.43 7.51 11.97
CA HIS A 3 -72.56 6.51 11.37
C HIS A 3 -72.15 6.95 9.97
N PRO A 4 -70.86 6.87 9.60
CA PRO A 4 -70.40 7.20 8.25
C PRO A 4 -70.83 6.15 7.22
N PRO A 5 -71.08 6.55 5.96
CA PRO A 5 -71.54 5.66 4.90
C PRO A 5 -70.43 4.73 4.41
N ARG A 6 -70.72 3.43 4.34
CA ARG A 6 -69.86 2.41 3.72
C ARG A 6 -69.79 2.63 2.21
N LEU A 7 -68.64 3.11 1.73
CA LEU A 7 -68.32 3.20 0.31
C LEU A 7 -68.13 1.78 -0.27
N HIS A 8 -69.07 1.39 -1.12
CA HIS A 8 -69.06 0.13 -1.85
C HIS A 8 -68.01 0.22 -2.99
N ARG A 9 -66.84 -0.37 -2.77
CA ARG A 9 -65.73 -0.37 -3.73
C ARG A 9 -66.03 -1.35 -4.86
N GLN A 10 -66.57 -0.87 -5.98
CA GLN A 10 -66.74 -1.68 -7.18
C GLN A 10 -65.35 -2.01 -7.76
N HIS A 11 -64.92 -3.25 -7.59
CA HIS A 11 -63.75 -3.82 -8.26
C HIS A 11 -64.07 -4.01 -9.76
N PHE A 12 -63.80 -3.00 -10.57
CA PHE A 12 -63.73 -3.15 -12.03
C PHE A 12 -62.47 -3.95 -12.38
N ALA A 13 -62.63 -5.26 -12.53
CA ALA A 13 -61.58 -6.15 -13.02
C ALA A 13 -61.45 -5.99 -14.55
N PHE A 14 -60.68 -4.99 -14.99
CA PHE A 14 -60.33 -4.82 -16.40
C PHE A 14 -59.30 -5.88 -16.80
N ARG A 15 -59.77 -7.04 -17.26
CA ARG A 15 -58.93 -8.16 -17.70
C ARG A 15 -58.60 -7.97 -19.18
N ALA A 16 -57.53 -7.23 -19.48
CA ALA A 16 -57.02 -7.11 -20.84
C ALA A 16 -56.58 -8.51 -21.34
N GLN A 17 -57.33 -9.08 -22.27
CA GLN A 17 -56.99 -10.34 -22.93
C GLN A 17 -55.92 -10.07 -23.99
N LEU A 18 -54.66 -10.29 -23.64
CA LEU A 18 -53.56 -10.25 -24.60
C LEU A 18 -53.70 -11.40 -25.59
N THR A 19 -53.54 -11.10 -26.87
CA THR A 19 -53.57 -12.11 -27.92
C THR A 19 -52.33 -13.03 -27.81
N PRO A 20 -52.40 -14.31 -28.25
CA PRO A 20 -51.29 -15.25 -28.14
C PRO A 20 -49.97 -14.73 -28.77
N LYS A 21 -50.08 -13.90 -29.81
CA LYS A 21 -48.94 -13.30 -30.51
C LYS A 21 -48.24 -12.21 -29.68
N GLU A 22 -49.01 -11.38 -28.97
CA GLU A 22 -48.48 -10.35 -28.05
C GLU A 22 -47.79 -10.99 -26.83
N ASN A 23 -48.32 -12.12 -26.37
CA ASN A 23 -47.79 -12.84 -25.22
C ASN A 23 -46.38 -13.42 -25.49
N ASN A 24 -46.12 -13.89 -26.72
CA ASN A 24 -44.79 -14.36 -27.12
C ASN A 24 -43.76 -13.23 -27.25
N ASN A 25 -44.16 -12.05 -27.74
CA ASN A 25 -43.28 -10.89 -27.83
C ASN A 25 -42.93 -10.33 -26.45
N MET A 26 -43.90 -10.26 -25.52
CA MET A 26 -43.64 -9.83 -24.15
C MET A 26 -42.69 -10.79 -23.42
N ARG A 27 -42.85 -12.11 -23.58
CA ARG A 27 -41.93 -13.10 -22.97
C ARG A 27 -40.49 -12.95 -23.47
N LYS A 28 -40.30 -12.73 -24.78
CA LYS A 28 -38.97 -12.50 -25.37
C LYS A 28 -38.33 -11.21 -24.83
N SER A 29 -39.11 -10.13 -24.71
CA SER A 29 -38.62 -8.86 -24.15
C SER A 29 -38.29 -8.96 -22.67
N LEU A 30 -39.08 -9.70 -21.88
CA LEU A 30 -38.82 -9.90 -20.45
C LEU A 30 -37.56 -10.74 -20.21
N ILE A 31 -37.36 -11.80 -21.00
CA ILE A 31 -36.14 -12.63 -20.94
C ILE A 31 -34.91 -11.81 -21.35
N LEU A 32 -35.01 -10.96 -22.38
CA LEU A 32 -33.91 -10.10 -22.80
C LEU A 32 -33.58 -9.03 -21.75
N LEU A 33 -34.58 -8.43 -21.12
CA LEU A 33 -34.40 -7.47 -20.03
C LEU A 33 -33.75 -8.13 -18.81
N ALA A 34 -34.21 -9.33 -18.43
CA ALA A 34 -33.64 -10.11 -17.34
C ALA A 34 -32.19 -10.55 -17.63
N ALA A 35 -31.88 -10.95 -18.86
CA ALA A 35 -30.51 -11.30 -19.25
C ALA A 35 -29.57 -10.07 -19.26
N THR A 36 -30.07 -8.90 -19.64
CA THR A 36 -29.28 -7.66 -19.61
C THR A 36 -29.03 -7.18 -18.17
N PHE A 37 -30.02 -7.35 -17.28
CA PHE A 37 -29.87 -7.07 -15.85
C PHE A 37 -28.91 -8.05 -15.18
N LEU A 38 -29.00 -9.34 -15.51
CA LEU A 38 -28.13 -10.38 -14.93
C LEU A 38 -26.66 -10.19 -15.33
N VAL A 39 -26.38 -9.76 -16.57
CA VAL A 39 -25.01 -9.41 -17.01
C VAL A 39 -24.52 -8.10 -16.39
N GLY A 40 -25.42 -7.16 -16.06
CA GLY A 40 -25.06 -5.95 -15.32
C GLY A 40 -24.80 -6.15 -13.82
N THR A 41 -25.38 -7.19 -13.21
CA THR A 41 -25.25 -7.50 -11.77
C THR A 41 -24.24 -8.59 -11.43
N LEU A 42 -23.75 -9.34 -12.42
CA LEU A 42 -22.49 -10.08 -12.33
C LEU A 42 -21.35 -9.07 -12.56
N GLY A 43 -21.30 -7.99 -11.79
CA GLY A 43 -20.65 -8.06 -10.49
C GLY A 43 -19.22 -7.58 -10.73
N VAL A 44 -19.08 -6.26 -10.88
CA VAL A 44 -17.79 -5.60 -10.66
C VAL A 44 -17.50 -5.79 -9.18
N LEU A 45 -16.98 -6.96 -8.82
CA LEU A 45 -16.34 -7.11 -7.53
C LEU A 45 -15.22 -6.06 -7.54
N PRO A 46 -15.09 -5.24 -6.49
CA PRO A 46 -13.92 -4.39 -6.37
C PRO A 46 -12.72 -5.32 -6.53
N ALA A 47 -11.92 -5.10 -7.56
CA ALA A 47 -10.63 -5.76 -7.63
C ALA A 47 -9.92 -5.33 -6.35
N ALA A 48 -9.57 -6.30 -5.49
CA ALA A 48 -8.72 -5.99 -4.36
C ALA A 48 -7.42 -5.43 -4.96
N ALA A 49 -7.01 -4.25 -4.51
CA ALA A 49 -5.71 -3.74 -4.90
C ALA A 49 -4.65 -4.72 -4.35
N ASN A 50 -3.77 -5.19 -5.22
CA ASN A 50 -2.68 -6.04 -4.79
C ASN A 50 -1.78 -5.26 -3.82
N THR A 51 -1.14 -5.96 -2.88
CA THR A 51 -0.12 -5.38 -2.01
C THR A 51 1.24 -5.46 -2.69
N LEU A 52 1.82 -4.31 -2.98
CA LEU A 52 3.22 -4.21 -3.39
C LEU A 52 4.09 -4.15 -2.13
N GLN A 53 5.21 -4.86 -2.13
CA GLN A 53 6.18 -4.83 -1.05
C GLN A 53 7.60 -4.82 -1.62
N ILE A 54 8.45 -3.94 -1.11
CA ILE A 54 9.87 -3.86 -1.42
C ILE A 54 10.63 -4.13 -0.13
N GLN A 55 11.39 -5.23 -0.08
CA GLN A 55 12.27 -5.54 1.04
C GLN A 55 13.71 -5.33 0.64
N PHE A 56 14.50 -4.72 1.52
CA PHE A 56 15.92 -4.51 1.27
C PHE A 56 16.80 -4.82 2.47
N SER A 57 18.06 -5.16 2.17
CA SER A 57 19.10 -5.44 3.17
C SER A 57 20.33 -4.59 2.91
N GLY A 58 21.20 -4.50 3.89
CA GLY A 58 22.41 -3.69 3.79
C GLY A 58 22.24 -2.27 4.34
N LEU A 59 21.10 -1.96 4.95
CA LEU A 59 20.79 -0.62 5.43
C LEU A 59 21.74 -0.22 6.57
N ASN A 60 22.60 0.76 6.32
CA ASN A 60 23.44 1.40 7.32
C ASN A 60 22.80 2.70 7.80
N LEU A 61 22.54 2.80 9.10
CA LEU A 61 22.06 4.05 9.70
C LEU A 61 23.14 4.66 10.57
N THR A 62 23.14 5.98 10.59
CA THR A 62 23.91 6.79 11.52
C THR A 62 22.95 7.61 12.36
N TYR A 63 23.26 7.79 13.63
CA TYR A 63 22.60 8.75 14.50
C TYR A 63 23.62 9.79 14.94
N ASP A 64 23.25 11.08 14.93
CA ASP A 64 24.15 12.20 15.23
C ASP A 64 23.82 12.92 16.55
N GLY A 65 22.98 12.30 17.38
CA GLY A 65 22.45 12.91 18.61
C GLY A 65 21.12 13.66 18.42
N ASN A 66 20.68 13.86 17.17
CA ASN A 66 19.39 14.49 16.88
C ASN A 66 18.60 13.78 15.76
N ASN A 67 19.28 13.25 14.76
CA ASN A 67 18.71 12.69 13.53
C ASN A 67 19.23 11.28 13.31
N ILE A 68 18.38 10.41 12.76
CA ILE A 68 18.80 9.13 12.20
C ILE A 68 18.86 9.29 10.69
N ALA A 69 19.94 8.88 10.04
CA ALA A 69 20.11 9.03 8.61
C ALA A 69 20.87 7.88 7.94
N ALA A 70 20.53 7.60 6.69
CA ALA A 70 21.36 6.86 5.74
C ALA A 70 21.73 7.85 4.63
N ASN A 71 23.00 8.27 4.52
CA ASN A 71 23.41 9.25 3.52
C ASN A 71 23.92 8.53 2.27
N GLU A 72 23.08 8.40 1.25
CA GLU A 72 23.40 7.69 0.00
C GLU A 72 24.01 6.30 0.25
N ASP A 73 23.33 5.49 1.05
CA ASP A 73 23.78 4.16 1.45
C ASP A 73 23.52 3.12 0.35
N ASP A 74 24.57 2.39 -0.05
CA ASP A 74 24.47 1.30 -1.02
C ASP A 74 23.84 0.07 -0.37
N LEU A 75 22.72 -0.39 -0.93
CA LEU A 75 22.00 -1.56 -0.42
C LEU A 75 22.61 -2.86 -0.96
N ALA A 76 22.53 -3.94 -0.17
CA ALA A 76 23.06 -5.24 -0.56
C ALA A 76 22.10 -6.00 -1.50
N THR A 77 20.81 -6.00 -1.18
CA THR A 77 19.76 -6.65 -1.98
C THR A 77 18.45 -5.87 -1.90
N MET A 78 17.65 -5.91 -2.96
CA MET A 78 16.28 -5.40 -2.98
C MET A 78 15.35 -6.40 -3.68
N ASN A 79 14.33 -6.87 -2.97
CA ASN A 79 13.34 -7.83 -3.45
C ASN A 79 11.98 -7.16 -3.60
N PHE A 80 11.30 -7.44 -4.70
CA PHE A 80 9.99 -6.89 -5.04
C PHE A 80 8.95 -8.01 -4.99
N PHE A 81 7.90 -7.82 -4.21
CA PHE A 81 6.81 -8.78 -4.05
C PHE A 81 5.48 -8.15 -4.45
N ASP A 82 4.64 -8.92 -5.13
CA ASP A 82 3.25 -8.58 -5.48
C ASP A 82 2.35 -9.64 -4.84
N ASP A 83 1.52 -9.23 -3.88
CA ASP A 83 0.74 -10.13 -3.00
C ASP A 83 1.59 -11.24 -2.35
N GLY A 84 2.80 -10.87 -1.92
CA GLY A 84 3.76 -11.78 -1.29
C GLY A 84 4.48 -12.73 -2.26
N VAL A 85 4.22 -12.65 -3.57
CA VAL A 85 4.95 -13.41 -4.60
C VAL A 85 6.15 -12.61 -5.06
N LEU A 86 7.36 -13.19 -4.97
CA LEU A 86 8.59 -12.55 -5.45
C LEU A 86 8.53 -12.38 -6.98
N VAL A 87 8.52 -11.13 -7.44
CA VAL A 87 8.50 -10.76 -8.87
C VAL A 87 9.91 -10.49 -9.40
N GLY A 88 10.81 -9.97 -8.56
CA GLY A 88 12.17 -9.69 -8.98
C GLY A 88 13.10 -9.32 -7.82
N THR A 89 14.40 -9.43 -8.09
CA THR A 89 15.48 -9.08 -7.16
C THR A 89 16.53 -8.24 -7.88
N LEU A 90 17.01 -7.21 -7.20
CA LEU A 90 18.16 -6.40 -7.61
C LEU A 90 19.29 -6.55 -6.58
N SER A 91 20.53 -6.52 -7.06
CA SER A 91 21.75 -6.58 -6.22
C SER A 91 22.81 -5.55 -6.63
N SER A 92 22.46 -4.60 -7.50
CA SER A 92 23.34 -3.52 -7.93
C SER A 92 22.52 -2.32 -8.42
N GLY A 93 23.09 -1.12 -8.37
CA GLY A 93 22.38 0.11 -8.69
C GLY A 93 21.17 0.33 -7.77
N ILE A 94 21.31 -0.08 -6.51
CA ILE A 94 20.32 0.05 -5.45
C ILE A 94 20.93 0.84 -4.30
N GLY A 95 20.17 1.75 -3.72
CA GLY A 95 20.63 2.58 -2.62
C GLY A 95 19.49 3.30 -1.93
N ILE A 96 19.77 3.92 -0.80
CA ILE A 96 18.80 4.68 -0.02
C ILE A 96 19.42 5.95 0.55
N ASP A 97 18.65 7.03 0.51
CA ASP A 97 18.89 8.24 1.29
C ASP A 97 17.69 8.45 2.22
N LEU A 98 17.94 8.44 3.51
CA LEU A 98 16.93 8.47 4.56
C LEU A 98 17.31 9.56 5.55
N LEU A 99 16.37 10.42 5.91
CA LEU A 99 16.49 11.28 7.08
C LEU A 99 15.27 11.09 7.98
N ILE A 100 15.51 10.91 9.27
CA ILE A 100 14.49 10.91 10.31
C ILE A 100 14.90 12.02 11.29
N PRO A 101 14.35 13.23 11.14
CA PRO A 101 14.83 14.39 11.88
C PRO A 101 14.24 14.46 13.28
N ASN A 102 14.97 15.12 14.19
CA ASN A 102 14.46 15.51 15.52
C ASN A 102 13.93 14.35 16.37
N ILE A 103 14.64 13.22 16.39
CA ILE A 103 14.34 12.07 17.28
C ILE A 103 14.64 12.38 18.75
N GLY A 104 15.31 13.50 19.02
CA GLY A 104 15.75 13.90 20.36
C GLY A 104 16.87 12.99 20.88
N PRO A 105 17.39 13.25 22.10
CA PRO A 105 18.38 12.38 22.73
C PRO A 105 17.80 10.98 22.98
N ILE A 106 18.44 9.95 22.43
CA ILE A 106 18.08 8.55 22.68
C ILE A 106 18.80 8.12 23.94
N LEU A 107 18.06 7.90 25.02
CA LEU A 107 18.58 7.37 26.27
C LEU A 107 19.08 5.94 26.08
N THR A 108 20.11 5.54 26.83
CA THR A 108 20.47 4.13 26.96
C THR A 108 19.33 3.38 27.65
N GLY A 109 19.07 2.12 27.28
CA GLY A 109 17.87 1.39 27.67
C GLY A 109 16.80 1.27 26.58
N ASP A 110 15.73 0.55 26.91
CA ASP A 110 14.54 0.47 26.09
C ASP A 110 13.83 1.83 26.02
N GLY A 111 13.38 2.23 24.83
CA GLY A 111 12.71 3.51 24.64
C GLY A 111 11.91 3.60 23.36
N SER A 112 10.93 4.50 23.34
CA SER A 112 10.13 4.85 22.16
C SER A 112 10.21 6.34 21.93
N TYR A 113 10.54 6.71 20.69
CA TYR A 113 10.81 8.07 20.25
C TYR A 113 9.99 8.36 19.00
N THR A 114 9.62 9.62 18.80
CA THR A 114 8.91 10.06 17.61
C THR A 114 9.68 11.19 16.95
N SER A 115 9.78 11.13 15.62
CA SER A 115 10.50 12.14 14.86
C SER A 115 9.70 13.44 14.73
N GLY A 116 10.38 14.50 14.30
CA GLY A 116 9.71 15.61 13.64
C GLY A 116 9.24 15.22 12.22
N LEU A 117 8.49 16.12 11.59
CA LEU A 117 8.21 16.05 10.15
C LEU A 117 9.41 16.58 9.35
N GLY A 118 9.55 16.20 8.09
CA GLY A 118 10.63 16.71 7.24
C GLY A 118 10.98 15.82 6.06
N TYR A 119 12.21 15.99 5.55
CA TYR A 119 12.77 15.19 4.46
C TYR A 119 12.60 13.71 4.76
N GLY A 120 12.10 12.98 3.78
CA GLY A 120 11.72 11.59 3.95
C GLY A 120 12.79 10.60 3.55
N LEU A 121 12.48 9.86 2.50
CA LEU A 121 13.23 8.72 2.01
C LEU A 121 13.28 8.77 0.49
N ASN A 122 14.47 8.62 -0.08
CA ASN A 122 14.67 8.33 -1.49
C ASN A 122 15.26 6.93 -1.63
N LEU A 123 14.58 6.05 -2.35
CA LEU A 123 15.04 4.70 -2.64
C LEU A 123 15.36 4.60 -4.13
N TRP A 124 16.61 4.27 -4.48
CA TRP A 124 17.03 4.05 -5.86
C TRP A 124 17.02 2.57 -6.21
N ALA A 125 16.55 2.24 -7.41
CA ALA A 125 16.42 0.88 -7.88
C ALA A 125 16.62 0.76 -9.40
N GLY A 126 17.80 0.32 -9.83
CA GLY A 126 18.07 -0.09 -11.22
C GLY A 126 17.89 1.03 -12.27
N GLY A 127 18.16 2.28 -11.90
CA GLY A 127 17.98 3.46 -12.75
C GLY A 127 16.65 4.19 -12.56
N GLY A 128 15.78 3.67 -11.70
CA GLY A 128 14.56 4.31 -11.20
C GLY A 128 14.59 4.47 -9.68
N GLY A 129 13.41 4.64 -9.07
CA GLY A 129 13.30 4.79 -7.62
C GLY A 129 11.94 5.29 -7.15
N ILE A 130 11.85 5.55 -5.85
CA ILE A 130 10.72 6.23 -5.21
C ILE A 130 11.23 7.25 -4.20
N GLY A 131 10.64 8.44 -4.21
CA GLY A 131 10.86 9.48 -3.22
C GLY A 131 9.60 9.68 -2.39
N LEU A 132 9.79 9.75 -1.07
CA LEU A 132 8.76 9.93 -0.06
C LEU A 132 9.15 11.12 0.83
N ASP A 133 8.17 11.89 1.30
CA ASP A 133 8.33 12.88 2.36
C ASP A 133 7.56 12.43 3.62
N TRP A 134 8.06 12.76 4.82
CA TRP A 134 7.34 12.42 6.05
C TRP A 134 6.24 13.45 6.34
N ASP A 135 5.01 13.14 5.93
CA ASP A 135 3.78 13.85 6.30
C ASP A 135 3.19 13.37 7.65
N SER A 136 3.78 12.34 8.24
CA SER A 136 3.51 11.84 9.60
C SER A 136 4.82 11.53 10.34
N PRO A 137 4.87 11.65 11.69
CA PRO A 137 6.06 11.28 12.47
C PRO A 137 6.46 9.81 12.29
N VAL A 138 7.77 9.57 12.24
CA VAL A 138 8.36 8.23 12.29
C VAL A 138 8.45 7.80 13.75
N SER A 139 7.91 6.62 14.06
CA SER A 139 8.09 5.98 15.36
C SER A 139 9.41 5.22 15.35
N VAL A 140 10.25 5.40 16.37
CA VAL A 140 11.52 4.70 16.55
C VAL A 140 11.53 4.04 17.92
N ASN A 141 11.72 2.73 17.97
CA ASN A 141 11.86 1.96 19.19
C ASN A 141 13.29 1.43 19.29
N VAL A 142 13.90 1.65 20.45
CA VAL A 142 15.21 1.14 20.80
C VAL A 142 14.99 0.06 21.84
N ASN A 143 15.51 -1.16 21.58
CA ASN A 143 15.34 -2.31 22.45
C ASN A 143 16.70 -2.96 22.75
N GLU A 144 17.00 -3.17 24.02
CA GLU A 144 18.16 -3.93 24.47
C GLU A 144 17.85 -5.44 24.41
N LEU A 145 18.53 -6.15 23.51
CA LEU A 145 18.29 -7.57 23.25
C LEU A 145 19.01 -8.51 24.24
N GLY A 146 19.47 -7.99 25.38
CA GLY A 146 20.19 -8.71 26.42
C GLY A 146 21.71 -8.67 26.24
N GLY A 147 22.38 -8.18 27.28
CA GLY A 147 23.82 -7.91 27.30
C GLY A 147 24.16 -6.52 26.74
N ASP A 148 25.28 -5.96 27.20
CA ASP A 148 25.63 -4.54 27.06
C ASP A 148 25.86 -4.05 25.61
N VAL A 149 25.69 -4.91 24.61
CA VAL A 149 26.21 -4.68 23.24
C VAL A 149 25.17 -4.93 22.15
N ASN A 150 24.01 -5.52 22.45
CA ASN A 150 23.01 -5.84 21.43
C ASN A 150 21.80 -4.90 21.55
N VAL A 151 21.86 -3.78 20.84
CA VAL A 151 20.77 -2.80 20.81
C VAL A 151 20.13 -2.82 19.42
N ALA A 152 18.83 -3.12 19.36
CA ALA A 152 18.04 -3.06 18.15
C ALA A 152 17.35 -1.69 18.03
N VAL A 153 17.40 -1.11 16.83
CA VAL A 153 16.66 0.10 16.46
C VAL A 153 15.65 -0.28 15.41
N LEU A 154 14.38 -0.20 15.79
CA LEU A 154 13.22 -0.46 14.94
C LEU A 154 12.58 0.88 14.60
N GLY A 155 12.16 1.09 13.36
CA GLY A 155 11.36 2.25 13.03
C GLY A 155 10.23 1.95 12.07
N SER A 156 9.18 2.77 12.14
CA SER A 156 8.03 2.68 11.25
C SER A 156 7.37 4.04 11.00
N ALA A 157 6.84 4.20 9.79
CA ALA A 157 6.10 5.38 9.37
C ALA A 157 5.06 5.03 8.31
N SER A 158 4.05 5.89 8.17
CA SER A 158 3.07 5.86 7.10
C SER A 158 3.11 7.20 6.39
N THR A 159 3.07 7.22 5.06
CA THR A 159 3.01 8.48 4.32
C THR A 159 2.10 8.46 3.11
N ASN A 160 1.49 9.61 2.80
CA ASN A 160 0.77 9.87 1.55
C ASN A 160 1.56 10.77 0.60
N ALA A 161 2.74 11.25 1.00
CA ALA A 161 3.49 12.26 0.27
C ALA A 161 4.57 11.61 -0.62
N VAL A 162 4.14 11.10 -1.79
CA VAL A 162 5.05 10.59 -2.83
C VAL A 162 5.56 11.76 -3.67
N THR A 163 6.87 12.03 -3.63
CA THR A 163 7.51 13.11 -4.38
C THR A 163 7.85 12.70 -5.82
N GLY A 164 8.01 11.41 -6.07
CA GLY A 164 8.16 10.82 -7.39
C GLY A 164 8.30 9.31 -7.33
N GLN A 165 7.88 8.61 -8.37
CA GLN A 165 8.08 7.16 -8.49
C GLN A 165 8.32 6.74 -9.94
N ASN A 166 9.28 5.83 -10.10
CA ASN A 166 9.57 5.11 -11.33
C ASN A 166 10.22 3.79 -10.92
N LEU A 167 9.43 2.87 -10.37
CA LEU A 167 9.96 1.61 -9.88
C LEU A 167 10.22 0.62 -11.03
N PRO A 168 11.18 -0.32 -10.85
CA PRO A 168 11.35 -1.45 -11.74
C PRO A 168 10.04 -2.21 -11.98
N PHE A 169 9.99 -2.95 -13.10
CA PHE A 169 8.85 -3.80 -13.49
C PHE A 169 7.54 -3.03 -13.76
N GLY A 170 7.58 -1.70 -13.81
CA GLY A 170 6.41 -0.86 -14.06
C GLY A 170 5.49 -0.73 -12.84
N PHE A 171 5.98 -1.10 -11.66
CA PHE A 171 5.23 -0.92 -10.42
C PHE A 171 5.11 0.54 -10.02
N ASN A 172 4.01 0.85 -9.33
CA ASN A 172 3.80 2.11 -8.65
C ASN A 172 3.01 1.80 -7.37
N PHE A 173 3.35 2.45 -6.28
CA PHE A 173 2.53 2.44 -5.08
C PHE A 173 1.36 3.42 -5.23
N ASP A 174 0.23 3.04 -4.67
CA ASP A 174 -0.81 3.97 -4.21
C ASP A 174 -0.53 4.38 -2.75
N THR A 175 -1.29 5.34 -2.25
CA THR A 175 -1.14 5.88 -0.90
C THR A 175 -2.24 5.37 0.04
N PRO A 176 -1.92 5.10 1.32
CA PRO A 176 -0.65 5.36 2.00
C PRO A 176 0.41 4.28 1.76
N ILE A 177 1.68 4.69 1.83
CA ILE A 177 2.84 3.80 1.83
C ILE A 177 3.34 3.65 3.27
N GLN A 178 3.53 2.42 3.68
CA GLN A 178 4.15 2.05 4.95
C GLN A 178 5.65 1.85 4.74
N PHE A 179 6.44 2.43 5.64
CA PHE A 179 7.88 2.22 5.73
C PHE A 179 8.21 1.60 7.08
N SER A 180 9.13 0.64 7.09
CA SER A 180 9.69 0.12 8.33
C SER A 180 11.16 -0.29 8.17
N PHE A 181 11.90 -0.30 9.28
CA PHE A 181 13.26 -0.83 9.31
C PHE A 181 13.56 -1.51 10.64
N SER A 182 14.59 -2.36 10.59
CA SER A 182 15.17 -3.03 11.75
C SER A 182 16.67 -3.08 11.56
N THR A 183 17.39 -2.43 12.47
CA THR A 183 18.86 -2.41 12.47
C THR A 183 19.41 -2.75 13.85
N GLN A 184 20.68 -3.15 13.89
CA GLN A 184 21.39 -3.41 15.14
C GLN A 184 22.56 -2.43 15.23
N ILE A 185 22.72 -1.77 16.38
CA ILE A 185 23.85 -0.87 16.64
C ILE A 185 25.15 -1.68 16.58
N THR A 186 26.08 -1.23 15.74
CA THR A 186 27.40 -1.83 15.56
C THR A 186 28.51 -1.00 16.17
N ASN A 187 28.32 0.31 16.33
CA ASN A 187 29.21 1.23 17.04
C ASN A 187 28.41 2.36 17.70
N PHE A 188 28.88 2.90 18.83
CA PHE A 188 28.24 4.05 19.46
C PHE A 188 29.17 4.89 20.36
N THR A 189 28.72 6.10 20.68
CA THR A 189 29.32 7.01 21.65
C THR A 189 28.26 7.52 22.63
N LEU A 190 28.56 7.54 23.93
CA LEU A 190 27.67 8.01 24.99
C LEU A 190 28.04 9.41 25.50
N SER A 191 27.03 10.21 25.87
CA SER A 191 27.21 11.48 26.60
C SER A 191 27.53 11.19 28.06
N GLY A 192 28.81 11.02 28.39
CA GLY A 192 29.23 10.73 29.78
C GLY A 192 30.73 10.48 29.96
N GLY A 193 31.45 10.20 28.87
CA GLY A 193 32.92 10.17 28.88
C GLY A 193 33.50 8.90 29.50
N GLY A 194 33.44 7.80 28.74
CA GLY A 194 34.20 6.58 29.01
C GLY A 194 34.10 5.67 27.80
N GLY A 195 34.87 6.00 26.77
CA GLY A 195 34.67 5.55 25.39
C GLY A 195 34.78 4.04 25.16
N GLY A 196 33.96 3.56 24.24
CA GLY A 196 34.20 2.33 23.48
C GLY A 196 33.70 1.05 24.13
N PHE A 197 33.42 0.07 23.26
CA PHE A 197 33.04 -1.30 23.62
C PHE A 197 33.94 -1.86 24.73
N GLY A 198 33.39 -2.04 25.93
CA GLY A 198 33.98 -2.91 26.93
C GLY A 198 34.06 -2.42 28.38
N ASP A 199 33.66 -1.18 28.72
CA ASP A 199 33.81 -0.70 30.10
C ASP A 199 32.72 0.27 30.58
N GLN A 200 31.46 0.02 30.26
CA GLN A 200 30.34 0.78 30.82
C GLN A 200 29.25 -0.18 31.26
N ALA A 201 29.26 -0.52 32.55
CA ALA A 201 28.04 -0.95 33.21
C ALA A 201 27.06 0.22 33.12
N PHE A 202 25.97 0.05 32.35
CA PHE A 202 24.86 0.99 32.27
C PHE A 202 24.41 1.33 33.68
N THR A 203 24.89 2.45 34.22
CA THR A 203 24.57 2.88 35.57
C THR A 203 23.48 3.93 35.42
N ASP A 204 22.31 3.60 35.98
CA ASP A 204 21.10 4.43 36.04
C ASP A 204 21.43 5.91 36.26
N GLY A 205 21.44 6.73 35.19
CA GLY A 205 21.96 8.10 35.37
C GLY A 205 21.90 9.10 34.23
N GLY A 206 21.14 8.87 33.16
CA GLY A 206 20.91 9.91 32.13
C GLY A 206 21.94 9.98 31.00
N ASP A 207 22.71 8.91 30.79
CA ASP A 207 23.49 8.75 29.57
C ASP A 207 22.57 8.57 28.36
N TYR A 208 22.97 9.14 27.24
CA TYR A 208 22.28 9.04 25.96
C TYR A 208 23.28 8.83 24.85
N TYR A 209 22.83 8.18 23.78
CA TYR A 209 23.62 8.07 22.56
C TYR A 209 23.86 9.48 22.01
N THR A 210 25.11 9.83 21.77
CA THR A 210 25.49 11.04 21.02
C THR A 210 25.78 10.71 19.57
N HIS A 211 26.14 9.46 19.32
CA HIS A 211 26.34 8.92 17.99
C HIS A 211 26.16 7.41 18.02
N PHE A 212 25.61 6.83 16.95
CA PHE A 212 25.75 5.40 16.67
C PHE A 212 25.78 5.12 15.18
N ASP A 213 26.39 3.99 14.82
CA ASP A 213 26.23 3.32 13.54
C ASP A 213 25.40 2.05 13.75
N SER A 214 24.56 1.69 12.79
CA SER A 214 23.80 0.44 12.81
C SER A 214 23.71 -0.19 11.42
N PHE A 215 23.45 -1.49 11.38
CA PHE A 215 23.27 -2.26 10.14
C PHE A 215 21.99 -3.10 10.20
N GLY A 216 21.26 -3.22 9.08
CA GLY A 216 20.12 -4.13 9.00
C GLY A 216 19.34 -4.10 7.71
N THR A 217 18.01 -4.07 7.85
CA THR A 217 17.04 -4.24 6.76
C THR A 217 15.93 -3.20 6.83
N GLY A 218 15.25 -2.98 5.71
CA GLY A 218 14.04 -2.18 5.66
C GLY A 218 13.03 -2.70 4.66
N GLU A 219 11.83 -2.13 4.73
CA GLU A 219 10.69 -2.50 3.91
C GLU A 219 9.85 -1.27 3.57
N LEU A 220 9.37 -1.21 2.32
CA LEU A 220 8.23 -0.40 1.91
C LEU A 220 7.08 -1.33 1.54
N SER A 221 5.86 -1.02 2.00
CA SER A 221 4.66 -1.75 1.59
C SER A 221 3.46 -0.82 1.41
N GLY A 222 2.55 -1.18 0.52
CA GLY A 222 1.39 -0.36 0.18
C GLY A 222 0.58 -1.01 -0.93
N GLU A 223 -0.57 -0.43 -1.24
CA GLU A 223 -1.38 -0.89 -2.37
C GLU A 223 -0.63 -0.62 -3.68
N ALA A 224 -0.65 -1.56 -4.62
CA ALA A 224 -0.18 -1.35 -5.96
C ALA A 224 -1.21 -0.50 -6.73
N SER A 225 -0.75 0.57 -7.38
CA SER A 225 -1.62 1.33 -8.29
C SER A 225 -2.18 0.38 -9.35
N PRO A 226 -3.50 0.32 -9.57
CA PRO A 226 -4.09 -0.59 -10.55
C PRO A 226 -3.50 -0.33 -11.93
N ILE A 227 -2.71 -1.28 -12.43
CA ILE A 227 -2.28 -1.29 -13.82
C ILE A 227 -3.43 -1.89 -14.61
N PRO A 228 -4.06 -1.17 -15.56
CA PRO A 228 -5.13 -1.73 -16.36
C PRO A 228 -4.66 -3.01 -17.05
N GLU A 229 -5.15 -4.16 -16.58
CA GLU A 229 -4.69 -5.44 -17.11
C GLU A 229 -5.02 -5.51 -18.61
N PRO A 230 -4.08 -5.96 -19.46
CA PRO A 230 -4.35 -6.16 -20.89
C PRO A 230 -5.55 -7.07 -21.14
N ALA A 231 -5.80 -8.04 -20.23
CA ALA A 231 -6.95 -8.93 -20.27
C ALA A 231 -8.27 -8.18 -20.12
N THR A 232 -8.34 -7.15 -19.28
CA THR A 232 -9.53 -6.31 -19.08
C THR A 232 -9.85 -5.54 -20.36
N LEU A 233 -8.83 -4.96 -21.01
CA LEU A 233 -8.99 -4.30 -22.31
C LEU A 233 -9.44 -5.29 -23.39
N LEU A 234 -8.88 -6.50 -23.40
CA LEU A 234 -9.25 -7.54 -24.35
C LEU A 234 -10.69 -8.03 -24.12
N MET A 235 -11.11 -8.21 -22.87
CA MET A 235 -12.48 -8.60 -22.51
C MET A 235 -13.49 -7.53 -22.90
N ILE A 236 -13.20 -6.25 -22.64
CA ILE A 236 -14.03 -5.14 -23.10
C ILE A 236 -14.10 -5.13 -24.63
N GLY A 237 -12.96 -5.29 -25.30
CA GLY A 237 -12.88 -5.38 -26.76
C GLY A 237 -13.71 -6.53 -27.33
N ALA A 238 -13.58 -7.73 -26.77
CA ALA A 238 -14.34 -8.91 -27.16
C ALA A 238 -15.85 -8.73 -26.92
N GLY A 239 -16.23 -8.13 -25.80
CA GLY A 239 -17.62 -7.80 -25.47
C GLY A 239 -18.24 -6.83 -26.47
N LEU A 240 -17.53 -5.76 -26.83
CA LEU A 240 -17.99 -4.78 -27.82
C LEU A 240 -18.13 -5.38 -29.22
N LEU A 241 -17.17 -6.21 -29.65
CA LEU A 241 -17.23 -6.92 -30.93
C LEU A 241 -18.40 -7.91 -30.98
N GLY A 242 -18.58 -8.71 -29.93
CA GLY A 242 -19.71 -9.65 -29.82
C GLY A 242 -21.07 -8.95 -29.84
N GLY A 243 -21.18 -7.83 -29.11
CA GLY A 243 -22.39 -7.00 -29.09
C GLY A 243 -22.71 -6.35 -30.45
N GLY A 244 -21.69 -5.85 -31.15
CA GLY A 244 -21.81 -5.26 -32.48
C GLY A 244 -22.27 -6.26 -33.54
N LEU A 245 -21.70 -7.47 -33.54
CA LEU A 245 -22.09 -8.53 -34.48
C LEU A 245 -23.52 -9.04 -34.23
N SER A 246 -23.96 -9.11 -32.97
CA SER A 246 -25.30 -9.55 -32.61
C SER A 246 -26.40 -8.61 -33.10
N ARG A 247 -26.15 -7.29 -33.15
CA ARG A 247 -27.11 -6.32 -33.70
C ARG A 247 -27.32 -6.45 -35.21
N ARG A 248 -26.27 -6.84 -35.97
CA ARG A 248 -26.38 -6.98 -37.43
C ARG A 248 -27.29 -8.14 -37.85
N ARG A 249 -27.37 -9.21 -37.06
CA ARG A 249 -28.21 -10.38 -37.38
C ARG A 249 -29.71 -10.06 -37.31
N LYS A 250 -30.15 -9.26 -36.33
CA LYS A 250 -31.57 -8.89 -36.17
C LYS A 250 -32.11 -8.07 -37.35
N LYS A 251 -31.30 -7.20 -37.96
CA LYS A 251 -31.73 -6.39 -39.12
C LYS A 251 -32.00 -7.21 -40.40
N ARG A 252 -31.53 -8.46 -40.49
CA ARG A 252 -31.76 -9.31 -41.67
C ARG A 252 -33.02 -10.18 -41.58
N GLU A 253 -33.61 -10.32 -40.41
CA GLU A 253 -34.87 -11.08 -40.25
C GLU A 253 -36.10 -10.20 -40.51
N ASP A 254 -35.94 -8.87 -40.47
CA ASP A 254 -37.02 -7.89 -40.68
C ASP A 254 -37.03 -7.29 -42.11
N ALA A 255 -36.18 -7.77 -43.02
CA ALA A 255 -36.09 -7.33 -44.42
C ALA A 255 -36.41 -8.50 -45.35
#